data_AF-A0A7Z9RXD3-F1
#
_entry.id   AF-A0A7Z9RXD3-F1
#
_cell.length_a   1.000
_cell.length_b   1.000
_cell.length_c   1.000
_cell.angle_alpha   90.00
_cell.angle_beta   90.00
_cell.angle_gamma   90.00
#
_symmetry.space_group_name_H-M   'P 1'
#
loop_
_entity.id
_entity.type
_entity.pdbx_description
1 polymer ?
#
loop_
_entity_poly.entity_id
_entity_poly.type
_entity_poly.pdbx_seq_one_letter_code
_entity_poly.pdbx_strand_id
1 'polypeptide(L)' 'MDAEYQGIRHLRDRVMVGLSERIVGQKAVVEELLTAFFAGGHILVIGVPGLAKTLLVRTLSELLDLRFSRVQFTP' A
#
# COMPACT_ATOMS: atom_id res chain seq x y z
N MET A 1 -17.82 -15.60 -10.62
CA MET A 1 -16.36 -15.42 -10.71
C MET A 1 -16.01 -14.14 -11.46
N ASP A 2 -16.35 -13.98 -12.74
CA ASP A 2 -15.83 -12.85 -13.54
C ASP A 2 -16.14 -11.46 -12.98
N ALA A 3 -17.38 -11.19 -12.55
CA ALA A 3 -17.77 -9.89 -11.98
C ALA A 3 -17.01 -9.53 -10.69
N GLU A 4 -16.70 -10.52 -9.85
CA GLU A 4 -15.94 -10.34 -8.61
C GLU A 4 -14.48 -10.02 -8.89
N TYR A 5 -13.86 -10.73 -9.84
CA TYR A 5 -12.50 -10.42 -10.30
C TYR A 5 -12.39 -9.02 -10.91
N GLN A 6 -13.41 -8.55 -11.65
CA GLN A 6 -13.43 -7.17 -12.15
C GLN A 6 -13.50 -6.15 -11.01
N GLY A 7 -14.25 -6.43 -9.95
CA GLY A 7 -14.31 -5.58 -8.76
C GLY A 7 -12.94 -5.39 -8.10
N ILE A 8 -12.21 -6.49 -7.88
CA ILE A 8 -10.86 -6.47 -7.28
C ILE A 8 -9.88 -5.71 -8.19
N ARG A 9 -9.93 -5.95 -9.51
CA ARG A 9 -9.06 -5.25 -10.47
C ARG A 9 -9.31 -3.73 -10.45
N HIS A 10 -10.57 -3.30 -10.50
CA HIS A 10 -10.90 -1.88 -10.43
C HIS A 10 -10.48 -1.25 -9.09
N LEU A 11 -10.65 -1.95 -7.97
CA LEU A 11 -10.18 -1.46 -6.67
C LEU A 11 -8.66 -1.28 -6.67
N ARG A 12 -7.92 -2.30 -7.10
CA ARG A 12 -6.45 -2.24 -7.22
C ARG A 12 -6.03 -1.04 -8.07
N ASP A 13 -6.64 -0.83 -9.23
CA ASP A 13 -6.24 0.23 -10.15
C ASP A 13 -6.47 1.63 -9.56
N ARG A 14 -7.60 1.83 -8.86
CA ARG A 14 -7.86 3.10 -8.15
C ARG A 14 -6.85 3.36 -7.04
N VAL A 15 -6.52 2.34 -6.26
CA VAL A 15 -5.53 2.47 -5.16
C VAL A 15 -4.13 2.72 -5.73
N MET A 16 -3.74 2.03 -6.80
CA MET A 16 -2.46 2.25 -7.50
C MET A 16 -2.31 3.69 -7.98
N VAL A 17 -3.36 4.26 -8.58
CA VAL A 17 -3.36 5.66 -9.03
C VAL A 17 -3.19 6.59 -7.84
N GLY A 18 -4.01 6.46 -6.80
CA GLY A 18 -3.93 7.33 -5.61
C GLY A 18 -2.58 7.24 -4.87
N LEU A 19 -1.96 6.06 -4.83
CA LEU A 19 -0.63 5.90 -4.26
C LEU A 19 0.44 6.58 -5.13
N SER A 20 0.34 6.46 -6.45
CA SER A 20 1.32 7.03 -7.39
C SER A 20 1.35 8.57 -7.36
N GLU A 21 0.27 9.22 -6.95
CA GLU A 21 0.21 10.68 -6.77
C GLU A 21 1.09 11.18 -5.62
N ARG A 22 1.34 10.35 -4.59
CA ARG A 22 2.15 10.72 -3.41
C ARG A 22 3.48 9.98 -3.33
N ILE A 23 3.58 8.82 -3.94
CA ILE A 23 4.74 7.92 -3.86
C ILE A 23 5.42 7.87 -5.24
N VAL A 24 6.47 8.66 -5.40
CA VAL A 24 7.21 8.78 -6.66
C VAL A 24 8.35 7.75 -6.71
N GLY A 25 8.52 7.09 -7.85
CA GLY A 25 9.69 6.23 -8.14
C GLY A 25 9.70 4.87 -7.43
N GLN A 26 8.60 4.45 -6.78
CA GLN A 26 8.51 3.20 -6.02
C GLN A 26 7.42 2.25 -6.53
N LYS A 27 7.18 2.23 -7.85
CA LYS A 27 6.07 1.45 -8.45
C LYS A 27 6.08 -0.02 -8.04
N ALA A 28 7.23 -0.70 -8.09
CA ALA A 28 7.35 -2.12 -7.72
C ALA A 28 6.96 -2.38 -6.26
N VAL A 29 7.42 -1.54 -5.33
CA VAL A 29 7.08 -1.63 -3.90
C VAL A 29 5.58 -1.46 -3.68
N VAL A 30 4.94 -0.56 -4.43
CA VAL A 30 3.49 -0.36 -4.37
C VAL A 30 2.75 -1.60 -4.88
N GLU A 31 3.18 -2.20 -5.98
CA GLU A 31 2.57 -3.42 -6.53
C GLU A 31 2.69 -4.62 -5.56
N GLU A 32 3.85 -4.81 -4.95
CA GLU A 32 4.08 -5.85 -3.94
C GLU A 32 3.23 -5.61 -2.68
N LEU A 33 3.14 -4.35 -2.23
CA LEU A 33 2.31 -3.95 -1.10
C LEU A 33 0.84 -4.32 -1.32
N LEU A 34 0.27 -3.95 -2.48
CA LEU A 34 -1.13 -4.28 -2.79
C LEU A 34 -1.35 -5.77 -2.95
N THR A 35 -0.39 -6.48 -3.55
CA THR A 35 -0.46 -7.94 -3.71
C THR A 35 -0.57 -8.63 -2.35
N ALA A 36 0.35 -8.32 -1.43
CA ALA A 36 0.32 -8.90 -0.09
C ALA A 36 -0.90 -8.42 0.72
N PHE A 37 -1.31 -7.16 0.61
CA PHE A 37 -2.50 -6.63 1.29
C PHE A 37 -3.79 -7.35 0.85
N PHE A 38 -4.04 -7.49 -0.45
CA PHE A 38 -5.23 -8.20 -0.95
C PHE A 38 -5.19 -9.70 -0.66
N ALA A 39 -4.01 -10.29 -0.52
CA ALA A 39 -3.85 -11.68 -0.07
C ALA A 39 -4.00 -11.86 1.45
N GLY A 40 -4.21 -10.78 2.22
CA GLY A 40 -4.28 -10.83 3.69
C GLY A 40 -2.94 -11.08 4.38
N GLY A 41 -1.83 -10.83 3.69
CA GLY A 41 -0.47 -11.02 4.18
C GLY A 41 0.08 -9.85 4.99
N HIS A 42 1.27 -10.07 5.58
CA HIS A 42 2.05 -9.04 6.26
C HIS A 42 3.28 -8.67 5.44
N ILE A 43 3.74 -7.43 5.54
CA ILE A 43 4.80 -6.88 4.70
C ILE A 43 5.89 -6.28 5.57
N LEU A 44 7.14 -6.60 5.22
CA LEU A 44 8.33 -5.99 5.79
C LEU A 44 8.94 -5.04 4.75
N VAL A 45 8.92 -3.74 5.03
CA VAL A 45 9.44 -2.71 4.10
C VAL A 45 10.85 -2.29 4.52
N ILE A 46 11.87 -2.79 3.83
CA ILE A 46 13.29 -2.49 4.09
C ILE A 46 13.78 -1.36 3.19
N GLY A 47 14.72 -0.55 3.66
CA GLY A 47 15.45 0.42 2.87
C GLY A 47 15.91 1.61 3.71
N VAL A 48 16.65 2.52 3.09
CA VAL A 48 17.28 3.62 3.81
C VAL A 48 16.25 4.62 4.38
N PRO A 49 16.61 5.39 5.43
CA PRO A 49 15.77 6.46 5.96
C PRO A 49 15.37 7.47 4.87
N GLY A 50 14.16 8.03 4.98
CA GLY A 50 13.67 9.07 4.05
C GLY A 50 12.95 8.56 2.80
N LEU A 51 12.86 7.25 2.56
CA LEU A 51 12.17 6.68 1.39
C LEU A 51 10.65 6.52 1.57
N ALA A 52 10.00 7.49 2.21
CA ALA A 52 8.54 7.57 2.31
C ALA A 52 7.82 6.31 2.84
N LYS A 53 8.49 5.40 3.58
CA LYS A 53 7.89 4.14 4.07
C LYS A 53 6.64 4.38 4.92
N THR A 54 6.72 5.32 5.86
CA THR A 54 5.59 5.72 6.69
C THR A 54 4.49 6.39 5.87
N LEU A 55 4.88 7.23 4.90
CA LEU A 55 3.94 7.91 4.01
C LEU A 55 3.17 6.90 3.15
N LEU A 56 3.84 5.89 2.62
CA LEU A 56 3.25 4.81 1.82
C LEU A 56 2.11 4.10 2.57
N VAL A 57 2.38 3.63 3.78
CA VAL A 57 1.37 2.90 4.59
C VAL A 57 0.25 3.85 5.05
N ARG A 58 0.58 5.11 5.37
CA ARG A 58 -0.41 6.12 5.75
C ARG A 58 -1.34 6.46 4.59
N THR A 59 -0.81 6.72 3.40
CA THR A 59 -1.59 7.02 2.20
C THR A 59 -2.46 5.84 1.80
N LEU A 60 -1.96 4.60 1.88
CA LEU A 60 -2.79 3.42 1.66
C LEU A 60 -3.97 3.38 2.64
N SER A 61 -3.73 3.66 3.92
CA SER A 61 -4.78 3.68 4.94
C SER A 61 -5.83 4.77 4.67
N GLU A 62 -5.39 5.96 4.25
CA GLU A 62 -6.29 7.07 3.86
C GLU A 62 -7.15 6.73 2.63
N LEU A 63 -6.56 6.12 1.60
CA LEU A 63 -7.27 5.75 0.36
C LEU A 63 -8.32 4.66 0.57
N LEU A 64 -8.13 3.80 1.58
CA LEU A 64 -8.99 2.67 1.89
C LEU A 64 -9.85 2.87 3.14
N ASP A 65 -9.84 4.07 3.73
CA ASP A 65 -10.53 4.39 4.98
C ASP A 65 -10.21 3.41 6.14
N LEU A 66 -8.93 3.05 6.25
CA LEU A 66 -8.43 2.13 7.27
C LEU A 66 -7.83 2.89 8.46
N ARG A 67 -7.84 2.22 9.62
CA ARG A 67 -7.13 2.73 10.80
C ARG A 67 -5.63 2.53 10.63
N PHE A 68 -4.88 3.63 10.65
CA PHE A 68 -3.42 3.63 10.71
C PHE A 68 -2.94 3.66 12.17
N SER A 69 -2.03 2.75 12.52
CA SER A 69 -1.33 2.75 13.81
C SER A 69 0.17 2.57 13.60
N ARG A 70 0.98 3.27 14.39
CA ARG A 70 2.43 3.17 14.37
C ARG A 70 2.94 2.82 15.76
N VAL A 71 3.66 1.70 15.84
CA VAL A 71 4.43 1.30 17.02
C VAL A 71 5.90 1.55 16.71
N GLN A 72 6.54 2.44 17.45
CA GLN A 72 7.99 2.67 17.34
C GLN A 72 8.69 1.75 18.32
N PHE A 73 9.50 0.83 17.81
CA PHE A 73 10.45 0.09 18.65
C PHE A 73 11.53 1.07 19.12
N THR A 74 11.70 1.18 20.43
CA THR A 74 12.88 1.81 21.04
C THR A 74 14.02 0.78 21.13
N PRO A 75 15.28 1.19 21.32
CA PRO A 75 16.37 0.25 21.57
C PRO A 75 16.08 -0.67 22.77
#